data_AF-A0A3L7QI59-F1
#
_entry.id   AF-A0A3L7QI59-F1
#
_cell.length_a   1.000
_cell.length_b   1.000
_cell.length_c   1.000
_cell.angle_alpha   90.00
_cell.angle_beta   90.00
_cell.angle_gamma   90.00
#
_symmetry.space_group_name_H-M   'P 1'
#
loop_
_entity.id
_entity.type
_entity.pdbx_description
1 polymer ?
#
loop_
_entity_poly.entity_id
_entity_poly.type
_entity_poly.pdbx_seq_one_letter_code
_entity_poly.pdbx_strand_id
1 'polypeptide(L)'
;MNLRCLFFVICGLVTSMSEAADPPPSAVGSVMKLLQSGKVPPARLGSVVEMVCTRGNEHDLAYVFGQVAGDVYPLALRKQVLGWLKEAATNRKVQPAGDLTPLATLLTASPSESAELQPGAIDLAAAWKLQAAAPALAALIKAPTTPRTTRAAALTAIGAIDPVQGRQLAEALVATGDQFATRSLGVTVLAKIDTPAAATAAAKILQTAQPGDSVEGIIDSLLAQTGGPAALGAALKANPPSGDVAKLCLRRVYATGRSDAALIDVLAPLAGVSAKPIQLTSTQVREMALAAEQKGDAARGEQVFRRSDLSCMKCHAVNKAGGQIGPDLTPVGANSPMDYLVTAIFDPDAQIKEAYITKTITTLEGRVLQGIAVDRTDTTVVLRNTDSQLIEIPISDIDEEIEGKSLMPKGLPTLMTEAEVLDLLKFLSVMGRPGAYEVRSTQRVQRWRQLATSDAALLGDLPNTVIFETDVLASPVWISAYSLVNGTLPLDEIAATRMSPVFYLQAEIDVVQGGPAQLQFDEITGLTVWVGKELLDNPQGATLDLEAGRQSITLRVDTRQRPASSLKLEFTKPDGSAAQFQVVDGP
;
A
#
# COMPACT_ATOMS: atom_id res chain seq x y z
N MET A 1 -31.97 -57.36 77.97
CA MET A 1 -32.38 -58.06 76.74
C MET A 1 -32.50 -57.03 75.62
N ASN A 2 -31.94 -57.35 74.45
CA ASN A 2 -31.91 -56.60 73.18
C ASN A 2 -30.74 -55.63 72.90
N LEU A 3 -29.74 -56.24 72.25
CA LEU A 3 -28.76 -55.72 71.29
C LEU A 3 -29.31 -54.67 70.32
N ARG A 4 -28.52 -53.63 70.06
CA ARG A 4 -28.49 -52.93 68.76
C ARG A 4 -27.03 -52.77 68.32
N CYS A 5 -26.68 -53.42 67.22
CA CYS A 5 -25.41 -53.31 66.51
C CYS A 5 -25.27 -51.92 65.87
N LEU A 6 -24.10 -51.29 66.02
CA LEU A 6 -23.67 -50.18 65.17
C LEU A 6 -22.39 -50.63 64.44
N PHE A 7 -22.51 -50.82 63.13
CA PHE A 7 -21.38 -51.09 62.23
C PHE A 7 -20.67 -49.76 61.90
N PHE A 8 -19.36 -49.70 62.13
CA PHE A 8 -18.48 -48.66 61.63
C PHE A 8 -18.22 -48.90 60.13
N VAL A 9 -18.56 -47.93 59.28
CA VAL A 9 -18.16 -47.90 57.86
C VAL A 9 -17.05 -46.88 57.70
N ILE A 10 -15.86 -47.35 57.35
CA ILE A 10 -14.70 -46.55 56.96
C ILE A 10 -14.90 -46.17 55.48
N CYS A 11 -15.13 -44.89 55.20
CA CYS A 11 -15.22 -44.37 53.84
C CYS A 11 -13.84 -43.82 53.44
N GLY A 12 -13.14 -44.55 52.56
CA GLY A 12 -11.89 -44.08 51.94
C GLY A 12 -12.21 -43.08 50.82
N LEU A 13 -11.72 -41.85 50.97
CA LEU A 13 -11.68 -40.86 49.89
C LEU A 13 -10.64 -41.29 48.86
N VAL A 14 -11.12 -41.82 47.73
CA VAL A 14 -10.32 -41.97 46.51
C VAL A 14 -10.25 -40.61 45.83
N THR A 15 -9.06 -40.03 45.77
CA THR A 15 -8.76 -38.87 44.93
C THR A 15 -8.82 -39.30 43.47
N SER A 16 -9.89 -38.94 42.76
CA SER A 16 -9.96 -39.07 41.31
C SER A 16 -8.97 -38.09 40.68
N MET A 17 -7.91 -38.60 40.06
CA MET A 17 -7.12 -37.83 39.11
C MET A 17 -8.03 -37.51 37.92
N SER A 18 -8.25 -36.22 37.66
CA SER A 18 -8.89 -35.75 36.43
C SER A 18 -7.99 -36.10 35.25
N GLU A 19 -8.38 -37.10 34.44
CA GLU A 19 -7.88 -37.23 33.08
C GLU A 19 -8.23 -35.95 32.32
N ALA A 20 -7.23 -35.26 31.79
CA ALA A 20 -7.45 -34.19 30.82
C ALA A 20 -8.06 -34.83 29.57
N ALA A 21 -9.24 -34.35 29.15
CA ALA A 21 -9.86 -34.78 27.91
C ALA A 21 -8.88 -34.62 26.74
N ASP A 22 -8.83 -35.61 25.85
CA ASP A 22 -8.05 -35.50 24.60
C ASP A 22 -8.46 -34.22 23.86
N PRO A 23 -7.49 -33.42 23.37
CA PRO A 23 -7.82 -32.21 22.64
C PRO A 23 -8.63 -32.56 21.37
N PRO A 24 -9.55 -31.67 20.95
CA PRO A 24 -10.41 -31.91 19.80
C PRO A 24 -9.57 -32.23 18.55
N PRO A 25 -10.06 -33.10 17.65
CA PRO A 25 -9.33 -33.52 16.47
C PRO A 25 -8.93 -32.31 15.62
N SER A 26 -7.64 -32.21 15.33
CA SER A 26 -7.04 -31.11 14.58
C SER A 26 -6.68 -31.55 13.15
N ALA A 27 -6.96 -30.69 12.17
CA ALA A 27 -6.53 -30.86 10.78
C ALA A 27 -4.99 -30.94 10.63
N VAL A 28 -4.25 -30.47 11.65
CA VAL A 28 -2.78 -30.51 11.71
C VAL A 28 -2.28 -31.46 12.80
N GLY A 29 -3.09 -32.38 13.32
CA GLY A 29 -2.73 -33.23 14.47
C GLY A 29 -1.42 -34.01 14.31
N SER A 30 -1.13 -34.55 13.12
CA SER A 30 0.15 -35.24 12.85
C SER A 30 1.34 -34.28 12.85
N VAL A 31 1.14 -33.06 12.32
CA VAL A 31 2.14 -31.99 12.30
C VAL A 31 2.39 -31.46 13.71
N MET A 32 1.34 -31.33 14.52
CA MET A 32 1.40 -30.90 15.91
C MET A 32 2.17 -31.89 16.78
N LYS A 33 1.95 -33.20 16.63
CA LYS A 33 2.75 -34.23 17.32
C LYS A 33 4.23 -34.11 16.99
N LEU A 34 4.57 -33.85 15.72
CA LEU A 34 5.95 -33.65 15.30
C LEU A 34 6.54 -32.38 15.93
N LEU A 35 5.80 -31.26 15.91
CA LEU A 35 6.20 -29.99 16.51
C LEU A 35 6.41 -30.10 18.03
N GLN A 36 5.49 -30.74 18.74
CA GLN A 36 5.56 -30.98 20.19
C GLN A 36 6.70 -31.92 20.59
N SER A 37 7.07 -32.86 19.70
CA SER A 37 8.18 -33.77 19.97
C SER A 37 9.57 -33.13 19.86
N GLY A 38 9.66 -31.88 19.37
CA GLY A 38 10.92 -31.18 19.12
C GLY A 38 11.74 -31.76 17.96
N LYS A 39 11.18 -32.67 17.16
CA LYS A 39 11.88 -33.37 16.07
C LYS A 39 11.78 -32.67 14.71
N VAL A 40 11.25 -31.45 14.65
CA VAL A 40 11.16 -30.67 13.41
C VAL A 40 12.55 -30.13 13.06
N PRO A 41 13.11 -30.43 11.88
CA PRO A 41 14.38 -29.86 11.45
C PRO A 41 14.31 -28.32 11.42
N PRO A 42 15.36 -27.58 11.83
CA PRO A 42 15.35 -26.11 11.87
C PRO A 42 14.92 -25.47 10.54
N ALA A 43 15.38 -26.02 9.41
CA ALA A 43 15.04 -25.57 8.07
C ALA A 43 13.54 -25.71 7.71
N ARG A 44 12.79 -26.55 8.42
CA ARG A 44 11.35 -26.79 8.19
C ARG A 44 10.46 -26.21 9.29
N LEU A 45 11.05 -25.66 10.36
CA LEU A 45 10.30 -25.17 11.51
C LEU A 45 9.31 -24.07 11.11
N GLY A 46 9.74 -23.10 10.30
CA GLY A 46 8.89 -22.01 9.82
C GLY A 46 7.64 -22.52 9.10
N SER A 47 7.80 -23.34 8.05
CA SER A 47 6.67 -23.87 7.27
C SER A 47 5.74 -24.77 8.08
N VAL A 48 6.28 -25.49 9.08
CA VAL A 48 5.47 -26.30 9.99
C VAL A 48 4.60 -25.41 10.89
N VAL A 49 5.19 -24.38 11.48
CA VAL A 49 4.46 -23.45 12.35
C VAL A 49 3.44 -22.63 11.56
N GLU A 50 3.78 -22.20 10.34
CA GLU A 50 2.85 -21.55 9.41
C GLU A 50 1.63 -22.43 9.13
N MET A 51 1.84 -23.70 8.81
CA MET A 51 0.75 -24.66 8.57
C MET A 51 -0.15 -24.80 9.80
N VAL A 52 0.44 -24.80 11.00
CA VAL A 52 -0.30 -24.83 12.26
C VAL A 52 -1.12 -23.56 12.45
N CYS A 53 -0.55 -22.37 12.25
CA CYS A 53 -1.30 -21.12 12.38
C CYS A 53 -2.43 -21.00 11.35
N THR A 54 -2.17 -21.41 10.11
CA THR A 54 -3.13 -21.27 9.01
C THR A 54 -4.24 -22.31 9.05
N ARG A 55 -4.00 -23.52 9.59
CA ARG A 55 -4.99 -24.64 9.56
C ARG A 55 -5.36 -25.25 10.92
N GLY A 56 -4.62 -24.96 11.98
CA GLY A 56 -4.84 -25.53 13.33
C GLY A 56 -6.01 -24.91 14.08
N ASN A 57 -6.49 -25.60 15.10
CA ASN A 57 -7.57 -25.14 15.98
C ASN A 57 -7.03 -24.27 17.14
N GLU A 58 -7.91 -23.77 18.01
CA GLU A 58 -7.60 -22.90 19.13
C GLU A 58 -6.53 -23.48 20.10
N HIS A 59 -6.48 -24.81 20.27
CA HIS A 59 -5.48 -25.47 21.12
C HIS A 59 -4.10 -25.54 20.45
N ASP A 60 -4.08 -25.76 19.13
CA ASP A 60 -2.84 -25.73 18.37
C ASP A 60 -2.24 -24.31 18.37
N LEU A 61 -3.08 -23.30 18.23
CA LEU A 61 -2.68 -21.90 18.33
C LEU A 61 -2.19 -21.55 19.74
N ALA A 62 -2.78 -22.13 20.80
CA ALA A 62 -2.32 -21.95 22.18
C ALA A 62 -0.90 -22.47 22.38
N TYR A 63 -0.57 -23.64 21.82
CA TYR A 63 0.79 -24.16 21.87
C TYR A 63 1.77 -23.21 21.19
N VAL A 64 1.47 -22.78 19.96
CA VAL A 64 2.33 -21.90 19.17
C VAL A 64 2.49 -20.52 19.83
N PHE A 65 1.41 -19.95 20.36
CA PHE A 65 1.44 -18.69 21.11
C PHE A 65 2.32 -18.79 22.37
N GLY A 66 2.25 -19.91 23.11
CA GLY A 66 3.13 -20.16 24.24
C GLY A 66 4.62 -20.15 23.88
N GLN A 67 4.97 -20.68 22.69
CA GLN A 67 6.35 -20.64 22.20
C GLN A 67 6.82 -19.24 21.76
N VAL A 68 5.90 -18.36 21.36
CA VAL A 68 6.19 -16.95 21.04
C VAL A 68 6.29 -16.09 22.29
N ALA A 69 5.47 -16.35 23.29
CA ALA A 69 5.54 -15.67 24.58
C ALA A 69 6.81 -16.04 25.36
N GLY A 70 7.34 -17.26 25.15
CA GLY A 70 8.67 -17.66 25.59
C GLY A 70 9.78 -17.33 24.58
N ASP A 71 11.03 -17.64 24.94
CA ASP A 71 12.23 -17.41 24.09
C ASP A 71 12.67 -18.68 23.33
N VAL A 72 11.70 -19.52 22.93
CA VAL A 72 11.98 -20.83 22.29
C VAL A 72 12.15 -20.68 20.78
N TYR A 73 11.31 -19.86 20.13
CA TYR A 73 11.43 -19.60 18.70
C TYR A 73 12.44 -18.49 18.41
N PRO A 74 13.22 -18.59 17.31
CA PRO A 74 14.06 -17.47 16.86
C PRO A 74 13.24 -16.21 16.63
N LEU A 75 13.82 -15.04 16.90
CA LEU A 75 13.14 -13.73 16.79
C LEU A 75 12.42 -13.53 15.44
N ALA A 76 13.08 -13.90 14.34
CA ALA A 76 12.51 -13.83 13.00
C ALA A 76 11.23 -14.68 12.86
N LEU A 77 11.21 -15.87 13.46
CA LEU A 77 10.02 -16.74 13.46
C LEU A 77 8.94 -16.18 14.38
N ARG A 78 9.28 -15.67 15.57
CA ARG A 78 8.31 -15.03 16.48
C ARG A 78 7.54 -13.91 15.79
N LYS A 79 8.24 -13.08 15.00
CA LYS A 79 7.61 -12.02 14.17
C LYS A 79 6.59 -12.57 13.19
N GLN A 80 6.95 -13.62 12.44
CA GLN A 80 6.06 -14.24 11.46
C GLN A 80 4.83 -14.86 12.14
N VAL A 81 5.03 -15.53 13.27
CA VAL A 81 3.94 -16.18 14.02
C VAL A 81 2.90 -15.18 14.52
N LEU A 82 3.32 -14.01 15.02
CA LEU A 82 2.36 -12.95 15.41
C LEU A 82 1.48 -12.54 14.22
N GLY A 83 2.06 -12.44 13.02
CA GLY A 83 1.33 -12.18 11.77
C GLY A 83 0.32 -13.28 11.44
N TRP A 84 0.74 -14.54 11.44
CA TRP A 84 -0.17 -15.66 11.15
C TRP A 84 -1.27 -15.85 12.20
N LEU A 85 -0.98 -15.57 13.48
CA LEU A 85 -2.00 -15.58 14.54
C LEU A 85 -3.03 -14.47 14.34
N LYS A 86 -2.61 -13.29 13.88
CA LYS A 86 -3.52 -12.21 13.50
C LYS A 86 -4.40 -12.65 12.33
N GLU A 87 -3.82 -13.23 11.29
CA GLU A 87 -4.58 -13.75 10.14
C GLU A 87 -5.59 -14.83 10.54
N ALA A 88 -5.23 -15.73 11.45
CA ALA A 88 -6.16 -16.71 12.00
C ALA A 88 -7.34 -16.04 12.73
N ALA A 89 -7.06 -15.00 13.53
CA ALA A 89 -8.10 -14.24 14.23
C ALA A 89 -8.99 -13.43 13.27
N THR A 90 -8.42 -12.82 12.22
CA THR A 90 -9.19 -11.96 11.30
C THR A 90 -9.98 -12.77 10.29
N ASN A 91 -9.35 -13.78 9.68
CA ASN A 91 -9.88 -14.49 8.51
C ASN A 91 -10.70 -15.71 8.94
N ARG A 92 -10.22 -16.44 9.95
CA ARG A 92 -10.88 -17.67 10.43
C ARG A 92 -11.70 -17.47 11.71
N LYS A 93 -11.60 -16.30 12.36
CA LYS A 93 -12.20 -16.02 13.67
C LYS A 93 -11.76 -17.01 14.75
N VAL A 94 -10.53 -17.52 14.66
CA VAL A 94 -9.94 -18.45 15.65
C VAL A 94 -8.81 -17.76 16.39
N GLN A 95 -8.80 -17.87 17.71
CA GLN A 95 -7.73 -17.37 18.57
C GLN A 95 -7.20 -18.49 19.49
N PRO A 96 -6.01 -18.35 20.07
CA PRO A 96 -5.49 -19.34 21.01
C PRO A 96 -6.44 -19.56 22.21
N ALA A 97 -6.63 -20.82 22.58
CA ALA A 97 -7.35 -21.18 23.80
C ALA A 97 -6.53 -20.83 25.06
N GLY A 98 -7.22 -20.50 26.17
CA GLY A 98 -6.59 -20.29 27.46
C GLY A 98 -6.17 -18.83 27.73
N ASP A 99 -5.08 -18.67 28.48
CA ASP A 99 -4.60 -17.36 28.97
C ASP A 99 -3.79 -16.60 27.90
N LEU A 100 -4.30 -15.44 27.49
CA LEU A 100 -3.67 -14.55 26.52
C LEU A 100 -2.90 -13.38 27.16
N THR A 101 -2.90 -13.27 28.49
CA THR A 101 -2.20 -12.20 29.22
C THR A 101 -0.69 -12.13 28.93
N PRO A 102 0.03 -13.22 28.58
CA PRO A 102 1.43 -13.12 28.18
C PRO A 102 1.67 -12.21 26.97
N LEU A 103 0.65 -11.89 26.16
CA LEU A 103 0.80 -10.92 25.07
C LEU A 103 1.17 -9.52 25.60
N ALA A 104 0.69 -9.16 26.79
CA ALA A 104 0.93 -7.84 27.38
C ALA A 104 2.41 -7.62 27.76
N THR A 105 3.18 -8.68 28.01
CA THR A 105 4.62 -8.55 28.30
C THR A 105 5.41 -8.11 27.07
N LEU A 106 4.96 -8.52 25.88
CA LEU A 106 5.54 -8.11 24.60
C LEU A 106 5.25 -6.63 24.27
N LEU A 107 4.33 -5.98 25.01
CA LEU A 107 4.02 -4.56 24.84
C LEU A 107 4.93 -3.64 25.68
N THR A 108 5.51 -4.13 26.78
CA THR A 108 6.10 -3.28 27.84
C THR A 108 7.63 -3.29 27.91
N ALA A 109 8.33 -4.13 27.14
CA ALA A 109 9.76 -4.36 27.34
C ALA A 109 10.71 -3.46 26.51
N SER A 110 11.77 -2.97 27.15
CA SER A 110 12.96 -2.34 26.57
C SER A 110 14.18 -2.56 27.51
N PRO A 111 15.44 -2.74 27.03
CA PRO A 111 15.93 -2.65 25.65
C PRO A 111 16.57 -3.96 25.14
N SER A 112 15.80 -4.86 24.54
CA SER A 112 16.21 -5.95 23.61
C SER A 112 14.94 -6.65 23.07
N GLU A 113 15.09 -7.53 22.05
CA GLU A 113 14.14 -8.40 21.31
C GLU A 113 12.64 -8.05 21.25
N SER A 114 12.00 -7.69 22.36
CA SER A 114 10.61 -7.24 22.46
C SER A 114 10.30 -5.98 21.64
N ALA A 115 11.26 -5.08 21.43
CA ALA A 115 11.06 -3.90 20.56
C ALA A 115 10.71 -4.31 19.12
N GLU A 116 11.25 -5.43 18.66
CA GLU A 116 11.00 -5.98 17.33
C GLU A 116 9.67 -6.74 17.24
N LEU A 117 9.13 -7.21 18.37
CA LEU A 117 7.86 -7.95 18.47
C LEU A 117 6.66 -7.04 18.80
N GLN A 118 6.92 -5.88 19.40
CA GLN A 118 5.90 -4.95 19.88
C GLN A 118 4.85 -4.57 18.81
N PRO A 119 5.19 -4.28 17.53
CA PRO A 119 4.17 -3.99 16.52
C PRO A 119 3.19 -5.14 16.31
N GLY A 120 3.70 -6.38 16.20
CA GLY A 120 2.87 -7.57 16.06
C GLY A 120 2.01 -7.83 17.30
N ALA A 121 2.54 -7.54 18.49
CA ALA A 121 1.80 -7.67 19.74
C ALA A 121 0.65 -6.65 19.87
N ILE A 122 0.86 -5.40 19.44
CA ILE A 122 -0.19 -4.37 19.40
C ILE A 122 -1.32 -4.80 18.47
N ASP A 123 -0.98 -5.26 17.26
CA ASP A 123 -1.94 -5.72 16.26
C ASP A 123 -2.76 -6.91 16.78
N LEU A 124 -2.10 -7.85 17.46
CA LEU A 124 -2.75 -9.05 17.98
C LEU A 124 -3.66 -8.72 19.18
N ALA A 125 -3.27 -7.76 20.03
CA ALA A 125 -4.10 -7.29 21.13
C ALA A 125 -5.42 -6.68 20.62
N ALA A 126 -5.36 -5.94 19.50
CA ALA A 126 -6.54 -5.43 18.82
C ALA A 126 -7.39 -6.56 18.21
N ALA A 127 -6.76 -7.49 17.50
CA ALA A 127 -7.45 -8.61 16.83
C ALA A 127 -8.19 -9.52 17.81
N TRP A 128 -7.62 -9.78 18.98
CA TRP A 128 -8.23 -10.58 20.05
C TRP A 128 -9.12 -9.76 20.99
N LYS A 129 -9.23 -8.44 20.81
CA LYS A 129 -9.92 -7.52 21.72
C LYS A 129 -9.51 -7.73 23.19
N LEU A 130 -8.19 -7.87 23.43
CA LEU A 130 -7.65 -8.30 24.72
C LEU A 130 -7.67 -7.16 25.75
N GLN A 131 -8.66 -7.16 26.65
CA GLN A 131 -8.79 -6.12 27.70
C GLN A 131 -7.55 -6.00 28.59
N ALA A 132 -6.86 -7.10 28.86
CA ALA A 132 -5.64 -7.11 29.66
C ALA A 132 -4.49 -6.28 29.05
N ALA A 133 -4.52 -6.01 27.74
CA ALA A 133 -3.52 -5.18 27.07
C ALA A 133 -3.78 -3.67 27.23
N ALA A 134 -5.00 -3.24 27.58
CA ALA A 134 -5.37 -1.83 27.59
C ALA A 134 -4.45 -0.94 28.46
N PRO A 135 -4.04 -1.35 29.69
CA PRO A 135 -3.12 -0.55 30.50
C PRO A 135 -1.75 -0.33 29.84
N ALA A 136 -1.20 -1.38 29.20
CA ALA A 136 0.09 -1.31 28.51
C ALA A 136 0.00 -0.41 27.26
N LEU A 137 -1.08 -0.52 26.48
CA LEU A 137 -1.33 0.34 25.33
C LEU A 137 -1.48 1.81 25.74
N ALA A 138 -2.23 2.08 26.81
CA ALA A 138 -2.38 3.43 27.36
C ALA A 138 -1.03 4.03 27.81
N ALA A 139 -0.15 3.21 28.39
CA ALA A 139 1.19 3.65 28.78
C ALA A 139 2.05 3.99 27.55
N LEU A 140 2.01 3.17 26.49
CA LEU A 140 2.72 3.45 25.24
C LEU A 140 2.26 4.77 24.59
N ILE A 141 0.95 5.04 24.60
CA ILE A 141 0.39 6.27 24.04
C ILE A 141 0.86 7.52 24.79
N LYS A 142 0.90 7.46 26.12
CA LYS A 142 1.26 8.59 26.99
C LYS A 142 2.76 8.85 27.08
N ALA A 143 3.58 7.83 26.87
CA ALA A 143 5.03 7.97 26.99
C ALA A 143 5.59 8.85 25.85
N PRO A 144 6.32 9.95 26.17
CA PRO A 144 6.84 10.88 25.17
C PRO A 144 7.94 10.27 24.30
N THR A 145 8.63 9.23 24.79
CA THR A 145 9.68 8.50 24.10
C THR A 145 9.17 7.46 23.11
N THR A 146 7.87 7.14 23.14
CA THR A 146 7.30 6.13 22.23
C THR A 146 7.30 6.64 20.79
N PRO A 147 7.80 5.86 19.82
CA PRO A 147 7.76 6.22 18.41
C PRO A 147 6.33 6.54 17.95
N ARG A 148 6.20 7.52 17.05
CA ARG A 148 4.89 7.98 16.56
C ARG A 148 4.04 6.87 15.96
N THR A 149 4.65 5.97 15.18
CA THR A 149 3.98 4.82 14.55
C THR A 149 3.45 3.86 15.60
N THR A 150 4.24 3.56 16.63
CA THR A 150 3.83 2.73 17.77
C THR A 150 2.68 3.38 18.55
N ARG A 151 2.72 4.70 18.80
CA ARG A 151 1.60 5.41 19.44
C ARG A 151 0.32 5.33 18.62
N ALA A 152 0.42 5.48 17.30
CA ALA A 152 -0.73 5.38 16.39
C ALA A 152 -1.35 3.97 16.40
N ALA A 153 -0.51 2.93 16.33
CA ALA A 153 -0.94 1.55 16.40
C ALA A 153 -1.58 1.25 17.77
N ALA A 154 -0.95 1.68 18.87
CA ALA A 154 -1.49 1.47 20.21
C ALA A 154 -2.82 2.20 20.44
N LEU A 155 -2.97 3.43 19.92
CA LEU A 155 -4.21 4.19 20.00
C LEU A 155 -5.33 3.52 19.18
N THR A 156 -4.99 2.97 18.01
CA THR A 156 -5.95 2.19 17.21
C THR A 156 -6.36 0.91 17.96
N ALA A 157 -5.40 0.19 18.54
CA ALA A 157 -5.65 -1.04 19.27
C ALA A 157 -6.53 -0.79 20.50
N ILE A 158 -6.23 0.23 21.31
CA ILE A 158 -7.04 0.53 22.49
C ILE A 158 -8.44 1.00 22.11
N GLY A 159 -8.61 1.71 21.00
CA GLY A 159 -9.95 2.08 20.50
C GLY A 159 -10.80 0.87 20.11
N ALA A 160 -10.18 -0.23 19.66
CA ALA A 160 -10.87 -1.48 19.35
C ALA A 160 -11.18 -2.33 20.60
N ILE A 161 -10.35 -2.23 21.64
CA ILE A 161 -10.46 -3.00 22.90
C ILE A 161 -11.41 -2.29 23.88
N ASP A 162 -11.18 -1.01 24.13
CA ASP A 162 -11.94 -0.15 25.04
C ASP A 162 -12.25 1.18 24.34
N PRO A 163 -13.36 1.28 23.61
CA PRO A 163 -13.73 2.48 22.86
C PRO A 163 -13.86 3.73 23.73
N VAL A 164 -14.24 3.59 25.00
CA VAL A 164 -14.40 4.71 25.93
C VAL A 164 -13.03 5.27 26.29
N GLN A 165 -12.11 4.40 26.71
CA GLN A 165 -10.75 4.82 27.04
C GLN A 165 -9.99 5.30 25.79
N GLY A 166 -10.17 4.62 24.65
CA GLY A 166 -9.60 5.03 23.38
C GLY A 166 -10.05 6.41 22.93
N ARG A 167 -11.36 6.71 23.06
CA ARG A 167 -11.91 8.06 22.83
C ARG A 167 -11.23 9.10 23.71
N GLN A 168 -11.16 8.86 25.02
CA GLN A 168 -10.56 9.82 25.97
C GLN A 168 -9.09 10.11 25.64
N LEU A 169 -8.32 9.08 25.29
CA LEU A 169 -6.91 9.24 24.90
C LEU A 169 -6.77 9.98 23.57
N ALA A 170 -7.64 9.69 22.60
CA ALA A 170 -7.62 10.35 21.31
C ALA A 170 -8.01 11.84 21.43
N GLU A 171 -9.04 12.18 22.22
CA GLU A 171 -9.40 13.56 22.57
C GLU A 171 -8.26 14.29 23.28
N ALA A 172 -7.57 13.63 24.21
CA ALA A 172 -6.41 14.20 24.89
C ALA A 172 -5.28 14.52 23.89
N LEU A 173 -4.97 13.62 22.94
CA LEU A 173 -3.95 13.87 21.91
C LEU A 173 -4.35 15.01 20.97
N VAL A 174 -5.62 15.10 20.58
CA VAL A 174 -6.15 16.22 19.80
C VAL A 174 -5.97 17.54 20.55
N ALA A 175 -6.27 17.57 21.85
CA ALA A 175 -6.26 18.80 22.65
C ALA A 175 -4.87 19.25 23.08
N THR A 176 -3.99 18.30 23.44
CA THR A 176 -2.72 18.57 24.13
C THR A 176 -1.48 18.14 23.32
N GLY A 177 -1.66 17.58 22.12
CA GLY A 177 -0.54 17.16 21.29
C GLY A 177 0.33 18.34 20.82
N ASP A 178 1.61 18.30 21.17
CA ASP A 178 2.60 19.36 20.89
C ASP A 178 2.77 19.66 19.39
N GLN A 179 2.64 18.63 18.55
CA GLN A 179 2.86 18.70 17.10
C GLN A 179 1.57 18.38 16.35
N PHE A 180 1.40 19.00 15.17
CA PHE A 180 0.29 18.73 14.25
C PHE A 180 0.10 17.23 14.05
N ALA A 181 1.18 16.53 13.72
CA ALA A 181 1.15 15.09 13.47
C ALA A 181 0.62 14.25 14.64
N THR A 182 0.92 14.63 15.89
CA THR A 182 0.41 13.93 17.08
C THR A 182 -1.10 14.18 17.25
N ARG A 183 -1.56 15.41 17.03
CA ARG A 183 -2.99 15.74 17.07
C ARG A 183 -3.76 15.02 15.97
N SER A 184 -3.19 14.91 14.77
CA SER A 184 -3.77 14.18 13.63
C SER A 184 -4.00 12.70 13.95
N LEU A 185 -3.11 12.05 14.72
CA LEU A 185 -3.31 10.66 15.15
C LEU A 185 -4.58 10.51 15.99
N GLY A 186 -4.85 11.45 16.90
CA GLY A 186 -6.08 11.47 17.69
C GLY A 186 -7.32 11.52 16.81
N VAL A 187 -7.32 12.36 15.76
CA VAL A 187 -8.41 12.42 14.77
C VAL A 187 -8.59 11.07 14.07
N THR A 188 -7.50 10.42 13.63
CA THR A 188 -7.59 9.16 12.89
C THR A 188 -8.27 8.05 13.68
N VAL A 189 -8.09 8.03 15.00
CA VAL A 189 -8.74 7.05 15.88
C VAL A 189 -10.15 7.48 16.23
N LEU A 190 -10.37 8.77 16.51
CA LEU A 190 -11.73 9.28 16.72
C LEU A 190 -12.62 9.00 15.52
N ALA A 191 -12.11 9.04 14.29
CA ALA A 191 -12.91 8.77 13.09
C ALA A 191 -13.63 7.42 13.18
N LYS A 192 -12.98 6.39 13.73
CA LYS A 192 -13.58 5.04 13.89
C LYS A 192 -14.54 4.92 15.07
N ILE A 193 -14.45 5.80 16.06
CA ILE A 193 -15.21 5.71 17.32
C ILE A 193 -16.41 6.68 17.31
N ASP A 194 -16.18 7.92 16.86
CA ASP A 194 -17.12 9.04 16.84
C ASP A 194 -16.78 9.95 15.64
N THR A 195 -17.25 9.57 14.45
CA THR A 195 -17.01 10.28 13.18
C THR A 195 -17.37 11.78 13.25
N PRO A 196 -18.52 12.20 13.82
CA PRO A 196 -18.82 13.62 13.99
C PRO A 196 -17.83 14.39 14.87
N ALA A 197 -17.41 13.79 16.01
CA ALA A 197 -16.40 14.41 16.87
C ALA A 197 -15.04 14.50 16.15
N ALA A 198 -14.66 13.46 15.41
CA ALA A 198 -13.44 13.43 14.61
C ALA A 198 -13.44 14.52 13.53
N ALA A 199 -14.54 14.69 12.80
CA ALA A 199 -14.70 15.75 11.79
C ALA A 199 -14.54 17.16 12.40
N THR A 200 -15.14 17.38 13.57
CA THR A 200 -15.01 18.65 14.30
C THR A 200 -13.55 18.90 14.72
N ALA A 201 -12.88 17.89 15.28
CA ALA A 201 -11.47 17.96 15.64
C ALA A 201 -10.56 18.18 14.43
N ALA A 202 -10.83 17.49 13.32
CA ALA A 202 -10.12 17.63 12.06
C ALA A 202 -10.15 19.07 11.55
N ALA A 203 -11.33 19.68 11.46
CA ALA A 203 -11.47 21.05 10.98
C ALA A 203 -10.68 22.04 11.85
N LYS A 204 -10.75 21.90 13.18
CA LYS A 204 -9.96 22.74 14.11
C LYS A 204 -8.45 22.56 13.95
N ILE A 205 -7.97 21.33 13.77
CA ILE A 205 -6.55 21.06 13.54
C ILE A 205 -6.10 21.64 12.20
N LEU A 206 -6.90 21.46 11.15
CA LEU A 206 -6.61 21.93 9.79
C LEU A 206 -6.57 23.46 9.68
N GLN A 207 -7.31 24.20 10.53
CA GLN A 207 -7.17 25.67 10.62
C GLN A 207 -5.76 26.12 11.01
N THR A 208 -5.06 25.31 11.80
CA THR A 208 -3.69 25.62 12.27
C THR A 208 -2.60 24.97 11.42
N ALA A 209 -2.98 24.16 10.44
CA ALA A 209 -2.06 23.44 9.58
C ALA A 209 -1.20 24.39 8.75
N GLN A 210 0.05 24.02 8.57
CA GLN A 210 0.99 24.68 7.65
C GLN A 210 1.13 23.86 6.36
N PRO A 211 1.59 24.44 5.24
CA PRO A 211 1.76 23.70 3.98
C PRO A 211 2.67 22.47 4.05
N GLY A 212 3.58 22.39 5.03
CA GLY A 212 4.43 21.22 5.27
C GLY A 212 3.78 20.12 6.11
N ASP A 213 2.60 20.37 6.68
CA ASP A 213 1.87 19.39 7.48
C ASP A 213 1.14 18.37 6.60
N SER A 214 1.26 17.09 6.95
CA SER A 214 0.60 16.00 6.22
C SER A 214 -0.86 15.85 6.63
N VAL A 215 -1.79 16.23 5.75
CA VAL A 215 -3.24 16.10 5.97
C VAL A 215 -3.79 14.69 5.71
N GLU A 216 -2.99 13.80 5.10
CA GLU A 216 -3.46 12.52 4.54
C GLU A 216 -4.21 11.65 5.55
N GLY A 217 -3.61 11.38 6.71
CA GLY A 217 -4.22 10.54 7.73
C GLY A 217 -5.56 11.08 8.24
N ILE A 218 -5.72 12.40 8.34
CA ILE A 218 -7.00 13.02 8.75
C ILE A 218 -8.06 12.76 7.68
N ILE A 219 -7.75 13.08 6.43
CA ILE A 219 -8.69 12.97 5.32
C ILE A 219 -9.08 11.50 5.10
N ASP A 220 -8.11 10.61 4.94
CA ASP A 220 -8.35 9.20 4.66
C ASP A 220 -9.17 8.52 5.76
N SER A 221 -8.85 8.81 7.03
CA SER A 221 -9.55 8.19 8.16
C SER A 221 -11.03 8.52 8.18
N LEU A 222 -11.41 9.74 7.79
CA LEU A 222 -12.80 10.20 7.71
C LEU A 222 -13.49 9.71 6.43
N LEU A 223 -12.81 9.71 5.29
CA LEU A 223 -13.37 9.18 4.04
C LEU A 223 -13.67 7.68 4.12
N ALA A 224 -12.93 6.95 4.96
CA ALA A 224 -13.12 5.53 5.21
C ALA A 224 -14.31 5.20 6.12
N GLN A 225 -15.05 6.18 6.63
CA GLN A 225 -16.21 5.97 7.53
C GLN A 225 -17.51 6.41 6.87
N THR A 226 -18.59 5.67 7.13
CA THR A 226 -19.94 6.08 6.72
C THR A 226 -20.28 7.46 7.28
N GLY A 227 -20.73 8.36 6.40
CA GLY A 227 -21.07 9.75 6.74
C GLY A 227 -19.87 10.68 7.01
N GLY A 228 -18.63 10.17 7.00
CA GLY A 228 -17.43 10.95 7.28
C GLY A 228 -17.16 12.11 6.32
N PRO A 229 -17.28 11.97 4.98
CA PRO A 229 -17.13 13.09 4.06
C PRO A 229 -18.12 14.24 4.32
N ALA A 230 -19.38 13.89 4.61
CA ALA A 230 -20.42 14.88 4.92
C ALA A 230 -20.16 15.59 6.27
N ALA A 231 -19.76 14.84 7.29
CA ALA A 231 -19.38 15.39 8.59
C ALA A 231 -18.17 16.32 8.47
N LEU A 232 -17.13 15.92 7.72
CA LEU A 232 -15.95 16.74 7.49
C LEU A 232 -16.29 17.99 6.69
N GLY A 233 -17.09 17.88 5.63
CA GLY A 233 -17.54 19.03 4.83
C GLY A 233 -18.30 20.05 5.68
N ALA A 234 -19.23 19.58 6.53
CA ALA A 234 -19.94 20.44 7.46
C ALA A 234 -19.01 21.11 8.48
N ALA A 235 -18.06 20.36 9.05
CA ALA A 235 -17.09 20.89 10.02
C ALA A 235 -16.14 21.93 9.40
N LEU A 236 -15.64 21.69 8.18
CA LEU A 236 -14.80 22.62 7.43
C LEU A 236 -15.56 23.87 6.99
N LYS A 237 -16.85 23.75 6.68
CA LYS A 237 -17.69 24.92 6.40
C LYS A 237 -17.83 25.83 7.63
N ALA A 238 -17.94 25.25 8.82
CA ALA A 238 -17.99 25.99 10.07
C ALA A 238 -16.61 26.56 10.48
N ASN A 239 -15.54 25.81 10.22
CA ASN A 239 -14.18 26.13 10.62
C ASN A 239 -13.23 25.96 9.41
N PRO A 240 -13.22 26.93 8.47
CA PRO A 240 -12.49 26.78 7.21
C PRO A 240 -10.98 26.84 7.43
N PRO A 241 -10.20 25.94 6.79
CA PRO A 241 -8.75 26.04 6.76
C PRO A 241 -8.29 27.17 5.83
N SER A 242 -6.98 27.44 5.80
CA SER A 242 -6.39 28.34 4.81
C SER A 242 -6.57 27.79 3.38
N GLY A 243 -6.50 28.66 2.37
CA GLY A 243 -6.69 28.24 0.97
C GLY A 243 -5.66 27.20 0.51
N ASP A 244 -4.42 27.29 0.97
CA ASP A 244 -3.39 26.31 0.63
C ASP A 244 -3.63 24.96 1.31
N VAL A 245 -4.07 24.94 2.56
CA VAL A 245 -4.46 23.70 3.24
C VAL A 245 -5.71 23.11 2.60
N ALA A 246 -6.67 23.93 2.16
CA ALA A 246 -7.83 23.46 1.40
C ALA A 246 -7.42 22.78 0.09
N LYS A 247 -6.41 23.31 -0.63
CA LYS A 247 -5.82 22.66 -1.82
C LYS A 247 -5.19 21.31 -1.46
N LEU A 248 -4.46 21.22 -0.35
CA LEU A 248 -3.87 19.94 0.11
C LEU A 248 -4.96 18.90 0.43
N CYS A 249 -6.00 19.30 1.16
CA CYS A 249 -7.14 18.43 1.45
C CYS A 249 -7.84 17.97 0.17
N LEU A 250 -8.13 18.90 -0.75
CA LEU A 250 -8.80 18.58 -2.01
C LEU A 250 -7.95 17.64 -2.89
N ARG A 251 -6.63 17.91 -2.97
CA ARG A 251 -5.68 17.03 -3.66
C ARG A 251 -5.71 15.62 -3.07
N ARG A 252 -5.77 15.49 -1.74
CA ARG A 252 -5.86 14.18 -1.10
C ARG A 252 -7.17 13.47 -1.41
N VAL A 253 -8.31 14.15 -1.34
CA VAL A 253 -9.63 13.59 -1.72
C VAL A 253 -9.55 13.02 -3.14
N TYR A 254 -9.06 13.80 -4.11
CA TYR A 254 -8.91 13.32 -5.49
C TYR A 254 -7.88 12.19 -5.63
N ALA A 255 -6.78 12.22 -4.89
CA ALA A 255 -5.77 11.17 -4.92
C ALA A 255 -6.30 9.81 -4.38
N THR A 256 -7.37 9.82 -3.58
CA THR A 256 -8.08 8.62 -3.14
C THR A 256 -9.15 8.15 -4.14
N GLY A 257 -9.39 8.90 -5.21
CA GLY A 257 -10.43 8.60 -6.21
C GLY A 257 -11.84 8.99 -5.79
N ARG A 258 -11.96 9.75 -4.70
CA ARG A 258 -13.24 10.12 -4.11
C ARG A 258 -13.86 11.32 -4.81
N SER A 259 -15.17 11.26 -5.02
CA SER A 259 -15.98 12.30 -5.65
C SER A 259 -17.13 12.77 -4.74
N ASP A 260 -16.88 12.86 -3.43
CA ASP A 260 -17.88 13.24 -2.42
C ASP A 260 -18.30 14.71 -2.56
N ALA A 261 -19.48 14.96 -3.14
CA ALA A 261 -20.00 16.32 -3.34
C ALA A 261 -20.05 17.11 -2.03
N ALA A 262 -20.50 16.49 -0.92
CA ALA A 262 -20.61 17.14 0.38
C ALA A 262 -19.29 17.71 0.93
N LEU A 263 -18.14 17.16 0.50
CA LEU A 263 -16.82 17.62 0.90
C LEU A 263 -16.17 18.50 -0.19
N ILE A 264 -16.26 18.09 -1.45
CA ILE A 264 -15.66 18.79 -2.59
C ILE A 264 -16.30 20.16 -2.79
N ASP A 265 -17.63 20.29 -2.65
CA ASP A 265 -18.34 21.56 -2.81
C ASP A 265 -17.95 22.58 -1.72
N VAL A 266 -17.35 22.12 -0.62
CA VAL A 266 -16.79 22.97 0.44
C VAL A 266 -15.31 23.27 0.19
N LEU A 267 -14.51 22.25 -0.15
CA LEU A 267 -13.07 22.40 -0.33
C LEU A 267 -12.68 23.16 -1.60
N ALA A 268 -13.37 22.95 -2.72
CA ALA A 268 -12.99 23.54 -3.99
C ALA A 268 -13.05 25.08 -3.97
N PRO A 269 -14.13 25.73 -3.48
CA PRO A 269 -14.15 27.19 -3.38
C PRO A 269 -13.08 27.73 -2.42
N LEU A 270 -12.82 27.04 -1.30
CA LEU A 270 -11.75 27.41 -0.35
C LEU A 270 -10.36 27.29 -0.98
N ALA A 271 -10.16 26.30 -1.84
CA ALA A 271 -8.94 26.08 -2.60
C ALA A 271 -8.79 27.04 -3.80
N GLY A 272 -9.81 27.84 -4.11
CA GLY A 272 -9.83 28.75 -5.27
C GLY A 272 -10.04 28.04 -6.61
N VAL A 273 -10.62 26.84 -6.62
CA VAL A 273 -10.89 26.05 -7.82
C VAL A 273 -12.40 25.77 -7.98
N SER A 274 -12.84 25.57 -9.23
CA SER A 274 -14.23 25.17 -9.48
C SER A 274 -14.44 23.69 -9.15
N ALA A 275 -15.43 23.38 -8.31
CA ALA A 275 -15.90 22.00 -8.09
C ALA A 275 -16.62 21.40 -9.31
N LYS A 276 -17.12 22.25 -10.22
CA LYS A 276 -17.97 21.82 -11.33
C LYS A 276 -17.12 21.47 -12.57
N PRO A 277 -17.41 20.35 -13.25
CA PRO A 277 -16.78 20.04 -14.52
C PRO A 277 -17.06 21.14 -15.55
N ILE A 278 -16.07 21.40 -16.41
CA ILE A 278 -16.26 22.27 -17.56
C ILE A 278 -17.00 21.45 -18.61
N GLN A 279 -18.30 21.68 -18.73
CA GLN A 279 -19.10 21.06 -19.79
C GLN A 279 -18.89 21.81 -21.10
N LEU A 280 -18.12 21.19 -22.00
CA LEU A 280 -17.94 21.71 -23.35
C LEU A 280 -19.15 21.36 -24.23
N THR A 281 -19.60 22.33 -25.02
CA THR A 281 -20.55 22.07 -26.11
C THR A 281 -19.89 21.21 -27.19
N SER A 282 -20.69 20.53 -28.01
CA SER A 282 -20.18 19.73 -29.12
C SER A 282 -19.35 20.54 -30.13
N THR A 283 -19.63 21.84 -30.30
CA THR A 283 -18.81 22.75 -31.10
C THR A 283 -17.44 22.99 -30.46
N GLN A 284 -17.41 23.32 -29.17
CA GLN A 284 -16.16 23.55 -28.44
C GLN A 284 -15.27 22.29 -28.40
N VAL A 285 -15.87 21.10 -28.27
CA VAL A 285 -15.13 19.83 -28.34
C VAL A 285 -14.43 19.68 -29.70
N ARG A 286 -15.13 19.97 -30.81
CA ARG A 286 -14.55 19.91 -32.16
C ARG A 286 -13.46 20.96 -32.38
N GLU A 287 -13.67 22.19 -31.90
CA GLU A 287 -12.68 23.26 -31.98
C GLU A 287 -11.40 22.90 -31.21
N MET A 288 -11.54 22.37 -29.99
CA MET A 288 -10.42 21.89 -29.18
C MET A 288 -9.70 20.72 -29.85
N ALA A 289 -10.43 19.75 -30.40
CA ALA A 289 -9.86 18.61 -31.11
C ALA A 289 -9.02 19.06 -32.32
N LEU A 290 -9.53 20.02 -33.11
CA LEU A 290 -8.79 20.60 -34.24
C LEU A 290 -7.57 21.40 -33.78
N ALA A 291 -7.71 22.19 -32.71
CA ALA A 291 -6.61 22.96 -32.14
C ALA A 291 -5.49 22.07 -31.63
N ALA A 292 -5.83 20.96 -30.95
CA ALA A 292 -4.85 20.00 -30.44
C ALA A 292 -4.09 19.34 -31.59
N GLU A 293 -4.79 18.97 -32.67
CA GLU A 293 -4.17 18.36 -33.84
C GLU A 293 -3.17 19.30 -34.53
N GLN A 294 -3.50 20.59 -34.63
CA GLN A 294 -2.73 21.60 -35.37
C GLN A 294 -1.61 22.25 -34.55
N LYS A 295 -1.81 22.45 -33.25
CA LYS A 295 -0.93 23.27 -32.39
C LYS A 295 -0.29 22.48 -31.26
N GLY A 296 -0.85 21.33 -30.90
CA GLY A 296 -0.33 20.49 -29.82
C GLY A 296 0.97 19.79 -30.23
N ASP A 297 1.80 19.52 -29.24
CA ASP A 297 3.07 18.80 -29.34
C ASP A 297 3.06 17.58 -28.43
N ALA A 298 3.24 16.41 -29.03
CA ALA A 298 3.16 15.14 -28.30
C ALA A 298 4.29 14.97 -27.27
N ALA A 299 5.49 15.50 -27.53
CA ALA A 299 6.61 15.36 -26.59
C ALA A 299 6.40 16.23 -25.36
N ARG A 300 5.90 17.47 -25.54
CA ARG A 300 5.47 18.30 -24.39
C ARG A 300 4.25 17.69 -23.69
N GLY A 301 3.33 17.09 -24.43
CA GLY A 301 2.16 16.42 -23.88
C GLY A 301 2.49 15.22 -23.00
N GLU A 302 3.52 14.46 -23.37
CA GLU A 302 4.04 13.38 -22.53
C GLU A 302 4.57 13.93 -21.19
N GLN A 303 5.28 15.06 -21.21
CA GLN A 303 5.75 15.72 -19.99
C GLN A 303 4.58 16.17 -19.11
N VAL A 304 3.53 16.73 -19.71
CA VAL A 304 2.29 17.08 -18.99
C VAL A 304 1.66 15.82 -18.36
N PHE A 305 1.54 14.73 -19.10
CA PHE A 305 0.98 13.47 -18.58
C PHE A 305 1.76 12.92 -17.36
N ARG A 306 3.08 13.10 -17.34
CA ARG A 306 3.97 12.61 -16.28
C ARG A 306 4.02 13.49 -15.03
N ARG A 307 3.46 14.69 -15.08
CA ARG A 307 3.47 15.64 -13.96
C ARG A 307 2.78 15.07 -12.72
N SER A 308 3.49 15.12 -11.59
CA SER A 308 3.00 14.61 -10.32
C SER A 308 1.74 15.32 -9.81
N ASP A 309 1.59 16.61 -10.11
CA ASP A 309 0.42 17.40 -9.69
C ASP A 309 -0.86 17.07 -10.47
N LEU A 310 -0.75 16.51 -11.68
CA LEU A 310 -1.88 16.00 -12.46
C LEU A 310 -2.16 14.51 -12.19
N SER A 311 -1.15 13.77 -11.71
CA SER A 311 -1.29 12.38 -11.25
C SER A 311 -1.82 11.38 -12.29
N CYS A 312 -1.71 11.67 -13.60
CA CYS A 312 -2.21 10.75 -14.63
C CYS A 312 -1.54 9.37 -14.54
N MET A 313 -0.21 9.33 -14.34
CA MET A 313 0.54 8.09 -14.12
C MET A 313 0.21 7.35 -12.82
N LYS A 314 -0.39 8.02 -11.82
CA LYS A 314 -0.86 7.33 -10.61
C LYS A 314 -2.01 6.38 -10.95
N CYS A 315 -2.85 6.77 -11.91
CA CYS A 315 -4.05 6.02 -12.27
C CYS A 315 -3.89 5.18 -13.54
N HIS A 316 -3.16 5.69 -14.53
CA HIS A 316 -3.05 5.11 -15.86
C HIS A 316 -1.66 4.53 -16.13
N ALA A 317 -1.66 3.37 -16.75
CA ALA A 317 -0.45 2.75 -17.26
C ALA A 317 -0.17 3.20 -18.70
N VAL A 318 1.11 3.27 -19.05
CA VAL A 318 1.61 3.36 -20.42
C VAL A 318 2.73 2.32 -20.57
N ASN A 319 2.61 1.44 -21.54
CA ASN A 319 3.39 0.22 -21.68
C ASN A 319 3.46 -0.55 -20.35
N LYS A 320 2.31 -0.73 -19.68
CA LYS A 320 2.17 -1.32 -18.33
C LYS A 320 2.80 -0.52 -17.17
N ALA A 321 3.56 0.55 -17.44
CA ALA A 321 4.16 1.41 -16.42
C ALA A 321 3.19 2.50 -15.95
N GLY A 322 2.88 2.50 -14.65
CA GLY A 322 1.94 3.42 -14.02
C GLY A 322 0.86 2.67 -13.25
N GLY A 323 -0.22 3.38 -12.92
CA GLY A 323 -1.36 2.81 -12.21
C GLY A 323 -2.18 1.83 -13.04
N GLN A 324 -2.80 0.87 -12.37
CA GLN A 324 -3.70 -0.12 -13.00
C GLN A 324 -5.17 0.07 -12.59
N ILE A 325 -5.48 1.22 -11.99
CA ILE A 325 -6.85 1.54 -11.55
C ILE A 325 -7.67 2.17 -12.68
N GLY A 326 -7.01 2.93 -13.56
CA GLY A 326 -7.55 3.39 -14.83
C GLY A 326 -7.09 2.50 -16.00
N PRO A 327 -7.65 2.70 -17.20
CA PRO A 327 -7.25 1.96 -18.39
C PRO A 327 -5.79 2.19 -18.75
N ASP A 328 -5.15 1.14 -19.27
CA ASP A 328 -3.87 1.24 -19.97
C ASP A 328 -4.06 2.10 -21.22
N LEU A 329 -3.32 3.21 -21.28
CA LEU A 329 -3.42 4.22 -22.33
C LEU A 329 -2.48 3.94 -23.51
N THR A 330 -1.72 2.84 -23.48
CA THR A 330 -0.82 2.44 -24.57
C THR A 330 -1.48 2.48 -25.95
N PRO A 331 -2.71 1.96 -26.15
CA PRO A 331 -3.35 1.99 -27.46
C PRO A 331 -4.40 3.12 -27.60
N VAL A 332 -4.43 4.10 -26.69
CA VAL A 332 -5.59 5.01 -26.60
C VAL A 332 -5.78 5.85 -27.86
N GLY A 333 -4.72 6.38 -28.46
CA GLY A 333 -4.80 7.18 -29.68
C GLY A 333 -5.20 6.38 -30.92
N ALA A 334 -4.91 5.08 -30.94
CA ALA A 334 -5.35 4.16 -31.99
C ALA A 334 -6.84 3.79 -31.86
N ASN A 335 -7.36 3.72 -30.63
CA ASN A 335 -8.70 3.21 -30.34
C ASN A 335 -9.75 4.29 -30.02
N SER A 336 -9.32 5.52 -29.71
CA SER A 336 -10.19 6.60 -29.30
C SER A 336 -10.03 7.81 -30.22
N PRO A 337 -11.13 8.36 -30.77
CA PRO A 337 -11.08 9.59 -31.55
C PRO A 337 -10.79 10.80 -30.65
N MET A 338 -10.29 11.89 -31.24
CA MET A 338 -9.85 13.07 -30.49
C MET A 338 -10.98 13.74 -29.69
N ASP A 339 -12.20 13.77 -30.23
CA ASP A 339 -13.38 14.28 -29.53
C ASP A 339 -13.70 13.49 -28.27
N TYR A 340 -13.56 12.15 -28.31
CA TYR A 340 -13.66 11.30 -27.13
C TYR A 340 -12.59 11.66 -26.09
N LEU A 341 -11.34 11.86 -26.50
CA LEU A 341 -10.25 12.25 -25.59
C LEU A 341 -10.53 13.60 -24.90
N VAL A 342 -11.01 14.59 -25.67
CA VAL A 342 -11.42 15.89 -25.13
C VAL A 342 -12.56 15.71 -24.12
N THR A 343 -13.62 14.98 -24.48
CA THR A 343 -14.75 14.75 -23.57
C THR A 343 -14.32 14.00 -22.32
N ALA A 344 -13.49 12.96 -22.43
CA ALA A 344 -13.03 12.19 -21.28
C ALA A 344 -12.30 13.07 -20.27
N ILE A 345 -11.37 13.94 -20.70
CA ILE A 345 -10.58 14.79 -19.80
C ILE A 345 -11.43 15.90 -19.15
N PHE A 346 -12.37 16.50 -19.90
CA PHE A 346 -13.17 17.62 -19.41
C PHE A 346 -14.40 17.17 -18.59
N ASP A 347 -14.99 16.03 -18.96
CA ASP A 347 -16.13 15.40 -18.30
C ASP A 347 -15.90 13.88 -18.15
N PRO A 348 -15.11 13.47 -17.15
CA PRO A 348 -14.77 12.06 -16.92
C PRO A 348 -15.98 11.16 -16.66
N ASP A 349 -17.13 11.74 -16.28
CA ASP A 349 -18.36 10.99 -16.00
C ASP A 349 -19.20 10.75 -17.26
N ALA A 350 -18.91 11.44 -18.37
CA ALA A 350 -19.75 11.41 -19.56
C ALA A 350 -19.77 10.02 -20.23
N GLN A 351 -18.63 9.33 -20.24
CA GLN A 351 -18.46 8.04 -20.94
C GLN A 351 -17.50 7.13 -20.18
N ILE A 352 -18.02 6.48 -19.13
CA ILE A 352 -17.28 5.51 -18.34
C ILE A 352 -17.46 4.12 -18.96
N LYS A 353 -16.35 3.45 -19.29
CA LYS A 353 -16.40 2.03 -19.67
C LYS A 353 -16.78 1.19 -18.44
N GLU A 354 -17.64 0.20 -18.61
CA GLU A 354 -18.18 -0.63 -17.52
C GLU A 354 -17.12 -1.18 -16.57
N ALA A 355 -15.99 -1.66 -17.11
CA ALA A 355 -14.86 -2.18 -16.33
C ALA A 355 -14.15 -1.14 -15.43
N TYR A 356 -14.49 0.15 -15.53
CA TYR A 356 -13.93 1.24 -14.73
C TYR A 356 -15.03 2.03 -14.00
N ILE A 357 -16.24 1.49 -13.91
CA ILE A 357 -17.26 2.01 -13.00
C ILE A 357 -16.83 1.68 -11.57
N THR A 358 -16.65 2.73 -10.77
CA THR A 358 -16.27 2.60 -9.38
C THR A 358 -17.36 1.87 -8.59
N LYS A 359 -16.96 1.00 -7.67
CA LYS A 359 -17.81 0.46 -6.61
C LYS A 359 -17.46 1.14 -5.30
N THR A 360 -18.46 1.60 -4.57
CA THR A 360 -18.32 2.02 -3.18
C THR A 360 -19.06 0.99 -2.33
N ILE A 361 -18.32 0.29 -1.48
CA ILE A 361 -18.83 -0.75 -0.60
C ILE A 361 -18.80 -0.24 0.83
N THR A 362 -19.98 -0.17 1.44
CA THR A 362 -20.12 0.01 2.88
C THR A 362 -20.18 -1.37 3.53
N THR A 363 -19.28 -1.64 4.45
CA THR A 363 -19.28 -2.90 5.22
C THR A 363 -20.24 -2.82 6.40
N LEU A 364 -20.66 -3.96 6.94
CA LEU A 364 -21.45 -4.06 8.19
C LEU A 364 -20.76 -3.38 9.40
N GLU A 365 -19.45 -3.21 9.35
CA GLU A 365 -18.67 -2.48 10.37
C GLU A 365 -18.68 -0.95 10.18
N GLY A 366 -19.44 -0.43 9.21
CA GLY A 366 -19.52 1.01 8.90
C GLY A 366 -18.29 1.59 8.18
N ARG A 367 -17.39 0.72 7.69
CA ARG A 367 -16.27 1.13 6.83
C ARG A 367 -16.73 1.33 5.39
N VAL A 368 -16.19 2.35 4.75
CA VAL A 368 -16.42 2.64 3.33
C VAL A 368 -15.16 2.30 2.55
N LEU A 369 -15.28 1.38 1.62
CA LEU A 369 -14.24 0.94 0.69
C LEU A 369 -14.61 1.42 -0.71
N GLN A 370 -13.62 1.82 -1.49
CA GLN A 370 -13.84 2.28 -2.86
C GLN A 370 -12.76 1.77 -3.80
N GLY A 371 -13.18 1.36 -4.99
CA GLY A 371 -12.27 0.89 -6.02
C GLY A 371 -13.00 0.40 -7.26
N ILE A 372 -12.23 -0.20 -8.17
CA ILE A 372 -12.77 -0.92 -9.33
C ILE A 372 -12.90 -2.40 -8.96
N ALA A 373 -14.06 -3.01 -9.20
CA ALA A 373 -14.21 -4.45 -9.02
C ALA A 373 -13.44 -5.18 -10.13
N VAL A 374 -12.41 -5.94 -9.73
CA VAL A 374 -11.56 -6.70 -10.67
C VAL A 374 -11.88 -8.19 -10.68
N ASP A 375 -12.53 -8.68 -9.63
CA ASP A 375 -13.02 -10.05 -9.54
C ASP A 375 -14.26 -10.11 -8.63
N ARG A 376 -15.13 -11.08 -8.88
CA ARG A 376 -16.31 -11.37 -8.07
C ARG A 376 -16.68 -12.84 -8.18
N THR A 377 -16.86 -13.47 -7.03
CA THR A 377 -17.40 -14.82 -6.87
C THR A 377 -18.73 -14.78 -6.11
N ASP A 378 -19.34 -15.95 -5.86
CA ASP A 378 -20.55 -16.05 -5.05
C ASP A 378 -20.32 -15.69 -3.57
N THR A 379 -19.06 -15.65 -3.11
CA THR A 379 -18.70 -15.39 -1.72
C THR A 379 -17.86 -14.15 -1.51
N THR A 380 -17.20 -13.63 -2.54
CA THR A 380 -16.20 -12.57 -2.40
C THR A 380 -16.27 -11.55 -3.54
N VAL A 381 -15.92 -10.31 -3.22
CA VAL A 381 -15.68 -9.21 -4.17
C VAL A 381 -14.24 -8.74 -3.98
N VAL A 382 -13.50 -8.60 -5.08
CA VAL A 382 -12.13 -8.05 -5.04
C VAL A 382 -12.15 -6.66 -5.67
N LEU A 383 -11.91 -5.64 -4.86
CA LEU A 383 -11.71 -4.27 -5.32
C LEU A 383 -10.23 -3.97 -5.52
N ARG A 384 -9.88 -3.28 -6.59
CA ARG A 384 -8.60 -2.59 -6.73
C ARG A 384 -8.80 -1.13 -6.31
N ASN A 385 -7.99 -0.63 -5.36
CA ASN A 385 -8.04 0.77 -4.94
C ASN A 385 -7.08 1.66 -5.75
N THR A 386 -7.08 2.97 -5.48
CA THR A 386 -6.22 3.96 -6.17
C THR A 386 -4.72 3.82 -5.90
N ASP A 387 -4.34 3.03 -4.90
CA ASP A 387 -2.96 2.65 -4.62
C ASP A 387 -2.61 1.28 -5.25
N SER A 388 -3.46 0.79 -6.16
CA SER A 388 -3.35 -0.51 -6.86
C SER A 388 -3.40 -1.75 -5.96
N GLN A 389 -3.83 -1.60 -4.69
CA GLN A 389 -3.99 -2.71 -3.76
C GLN A 389 -5.29 -3.47 -4.06
N LEU A 390 -5.23 -4.79 -3.97
CA LEU A 390 -6.40 -5.67 -4.02
C LEU A 390 -6.98 -5.82 -2.62
N ILE A 391 -8.26 -5.52 -2.49
CA ILE A 391 -9.04 -5.62 -1.26
C ILE A 391 -10.11 -6.67 -1.49
N GLU A 392 -9.92 -7.84 -0.90
CA GLU A 392 -10.92 -8.90 -0.90
C GLU A 392 -11.92 -8.67 0.22
N ILE A 393 -13.21 -8.71 -0.13
CA ILE A 393 -14.32 -8.41 0.76
C ILE A 393 -15.32 -9.57 0.68
N PRO A 394 -15.59 -10.29 1.80
CA PRO A 394 -16.65 -11.27 1.84
C PRO A 394 -18.01 -10.62 1.56
N ILE A 395 -18.83 -11.22 0.72
CA ILE A 395 -20.17 -10.71 0.41
C ILE A 395 -21.04 -10.66 1.68
N SER A 396 -20.80 -11.55 2.64
CA SER A 396 -21.47 -11.53 3.95
C SER A 396 -21.19 -10.29 4.79
N ASP A 397 -20.09 -9.58 4.49
CA ASP A 397 -19.64 -8.42 5.26
C ASP A 397 -20.08 -7.09 4.61
N ILE A 398 -20.76 -7.16 3.46
CA ILE A 398 -21.27 -6.00 2.71
C ILE A 398 -22.65 -5.62 3.24
N ASP A 399 -22.79 -4.37 3.68
CA ASP A 399 -24.07 -3.75 4.05
C ASP A 399 -24.72 -3.10 2.83
N GLU A 400 -23.94 -2.30 2.09
CA GLU A 400 -24.39 -1.56 0.92
C GLU A 400 -23.31 -1.56 -0.16
N GLU A 401 -23.71 -1.72 -1.41
CA GLU A 401 -22.84 -1.55 -2.57
C GLU A 401 -23.52 -0.61 -3.56
N ILE A 402 -22.83 0.48 -3.89
CA ILE A 402 -23.31 1.47 -4.86
C ILE A 402 -22.30 1.64 -5.99
N GLU A 403 -22.83 1.83 -7.20
CA GLU A 403 -22.03 2.27 -8.32
C GLU A 403 -21.73 3.77 -8.19
N GLY A 404 -20.45 4.09 -8.28
CA GLY A 404 -19.94 5.45 -8.31
C GLY A 404 -19.77 5.94 -9.74
N LYS A 405 -19.08 7.08 -9.86
CA LYS A 405 -18.70 7.65 -11.14
C LYS A 405 -17.23 7.33 -11.46
N SER A 406 -16.63 8.09 -12.38
CA SER A 406 -15.22 7.91 -12.71
C SER A 406 -14.32 8.25 -11.53
N LEU A 407 -13.25 7.48 -11.33
CA LEU A 407 -12.17 7.83 -10.39
C LEU A 407 -11.31 8.98 -10.92
N MET A 408 -11.43 9.35 -12.20
CA MET A 408 -10.66 10.46 -12.76
C MET A 408 -11.15 11.79 -12.17
N PRO A 409 -10.26 12.62 -11.61
CA PRO A 409 -10.65 13.88 -10.97
C PRO A 409 -11.34 14.85 -11.93
N LYS A 410 -12.31 15.58 -11.40
CA LYS A 410 -12.99 16.66 -12.12
C LYS A 410 -12.14 17.92 -12.10
N GLY A 411 -12.18 18.66 -13.20
CA GLY A 411 -11.49 19.96 -13.29
C GLY A 411 -9.99 19.86 -13.51
N LEU A 412 -9.44 18.70 -13.88
CA LEU A 412 -8.04 18.56 -14.30
C LEU A 412 -7.60 19.62 -15.34
N PRO A 413 -8.42 20.00 -16.35
CA PRO A 413 -8.08 21.08 -17.28
C PRO A 413 -7.79 22.43 -16.62
N THR A 414 -8.34 22.71 -15.43
CA THR A 414 -8.12 23.99 -14.73
C THR A 414 -6.73 24.10 -14.10
N LEU A 415 -6.02 22.98 -14.00
CA LEU A 415 -4.64 22.89 -13.49
C LEU A 415 -3.61 23.02 -14.62
N MET A 416 -4.07 23.19 -15.87
CA MET A 416 -3.25 23.28 -17.07
C MET A 416 -3.52 24.60 -17.78
N THR A 417 -2.48 25.12 -18.43
CA THR A 417 -2.64 26.16 -19.45
C THR A 417 -3.32 25.58 -20.70
N GLU A 418 -3.89 26.44 -21.54
CA GLU A 418 -4.49 26.00 -22.80
C GLU A 418 -3.48 25.23 -23.68
N ALA A 419 -2.24 25.70 -23.76
CA ALA A 419 -1.18 25.02 -24.51
C ALA A 419 -0.89 23.62 -23.97
N GLU A 420 -0.82 23.45 -22.65
CA GLU A 420 -0.61 22.14 -22.02
C GLU A 420 -1.77 21.18 -22.27
N VAL A 421 -3.02 21.67 -22.30
CA VAL A 421 -4.19 20.86 -22.68
C VAL A 421 -4.07 20.37 -24.12
N LEU A 422 -3.71 21.25 -25.05
CA LEU A 422 -3.53 20.89 -26.47
C LEU A 422 -2.39 19.89 -26.65
N ASP A 423 -1.27 20.10 -25.95
CA ASP A 423 -0.11 19.20 -25.96
C ASP A 423 -0.49 17.81 -25.42
N LEU A 424 -1.17 17.73 -24.27
CA LEU A 424 -1.65 16.47 -23.67
C LEU A 424 -2.60 15.73 -24.62
N LEU A 425 -3.57 16.42 -25.21
CA LEU A 425 -4.49 15.84 -26.19
C LEU A 425 -3.75 15.31 -27.42
N LYS A 426 -2.77 16.05 -27.93
CA LYS A 426 -1.93 15.60 -29.05
C LYS A 426 -1.14 14.35 -28.69
N PHE A 427 -0.54 14.30 -27.50
CA PHE A 427 0.15 13.11 -27.01
C PHE A 427 -0.77 11.90 -27.00
N LEU A 428 -1.93 12.00 -26.34
CA LEU A 428 -2.89 10.91 -26.24
C LEU A 428 -3.42 10.47 -27.62
N SER A 429 -3.58 11.38 -28.58
CA SER A 429 -4.10 11.03 -29.91
C SER A 429 -3.11 10.26 -30.77
N VAL A 430 -1.81 10.37 -30.51
CA VAL A 430 -0.77 9.64 -31.25
C VAL A 430 -0.36 8.32 -30.59
N MET A 431 -0.77 8.08 -29.34
CA MET A 431 -0.48 6.85 -28.60
C MET A 431 -0.97 5.59 -29.34
N GLY A 432 -0.08 4.63 -29.52
CA GLY A 432 -0.36 3.36 -30.18
C GLY A 432 -0.48 3.44 -31.70
N ARG A 433 -0.33 4.62 -32.31
CA ARG A 433 -0.27 4.78 -33.77
C ARG A 433 1.17 4.58 -34.28
N PRO A 434 1.36 4.20 -35.54
CA PRO A 434 2.70 4.09 -36.13
C PRO A 434 3.51 5.37 -35.95
N GLY A 435 4.77 5.24 -35.52
CA GLY A 435 5.67 6.37 -35.28
C GLY A 435 6.35 6.33 -33.91
N ALA A 436 6.61 7.51 -33.33
CA ALA A 436 7.37 7.64 -32.09
C ALA A 436 6.70 6.98 -30.87
N TYR A 437 5.37 6.89 -30.87
CA TYR A 437 4.53 6.39 -29.78
C TYR A 437 3.83 5.06 -30.11
N GLU A 438 4.36 4.32 -31.09
CA GLU A 438 3.81 3.01 -31.46
C GLU A 438 3.99 1.97 -30.34
N VAL A 439 3.09 0.99 -30.30
CA VAL A 439 3.26 -0.17 -29.41
C VAL A 439 4.39 -1.04 -29.94
N ARG A 440 5.47 -1.18 -29.16
CA ARG A 440 6.64 -2.00 -29.53
C ARG A 440 6.59 -3.36 -28.83
N SER A 441 7.08 -4.39 -29.51
CA SER A 441 7.25 -5.73 -28.95
C SER A 441 8.57 -5.93 -28.20
N THR A 442 9.55 -5.05 -28.44
CA THR A 442 10.85 -5.04 -27.75
C THR A 442 10.64 -4.91 -26.25
N GLN A 443 11.25 -5.81 -25.47
CA GLN A 443 11.18 -5.79 -24.01
C GLN A 443 12.08 -4.65 -23.49
N ARG A 444 11.49 -3.49 -23.21
CA ARG A 444 12.19 -2.31 -22.67
C ARG A 444 11.74 -2.07 -21.24
N VAL A 445 12.63 -1.58 -20.40
CA VAL A 445 12.27 -1.17 -19.04
C VAL A 445 11.49 0.13 -19.06
N GLN A 446 10.22 0.06 -18.68
CA GLN A 446 9.31 1.19 -18.56
C GLN A 446 9.11 1.60 -17.10
N ARG A 447 9.18 0.65 -16.16
CA ARG A 447 9.22 0.94 -14.72
C ARG A 447 10.54 0.50 -14.12
N TRP A 448 11.14 1.43 -13.39
CA TRP A 448 12.30 1.23 -12.56
C TRP A 448 11.91 1.30 -11.10
N ARG A 449 12.46 0.41 -10.27
CA ARG A 449 12.45 0.57 -8.83
C ARG A 449 13.65 1.42 -8.44
N GLN A 450 13.42 2.57 -7.84
CA GLN A 450 14.44 3.45 -7.34
C GLN A 450 14.58 3.31 -5.83
N LEU A 451 15.82 3.14 -5.34
CA LEU A 451 16.08 3.00 -3.92
C LEU A 451 15.82 4.33 -3.20
N ALA A 452 15.03 4.30 -2.12
CA ALA A 452 14.62 5.52 -1.41
C ALA A 452 15.69 6.10 -0.46
N THR A 453 16.91 5.54 -0.42
CA THR A 453 17.95 5.86 0.58
C THR A 453 18.52 7.28 0.47
N SER A 454 18.95 7.81 1.61
CA SER A 454 19.77 9.03 1.75
C SER A 454 21.12 8.75 2.42
N ASP A 455 21.54 7.48 2.49
CA ASP A 455 22.79 7.09 3.13
C ASP A 455 24.01 7.54 2.32
N ALA A 456 24.83 8.41 2.90
CA ALA A 456 26.05 8.91 2.29
C ALA A 456 27.05 7.80 1.91
N ALA A 457 27.07 6.67 2.63
CA ALA A 457 27.96 5.54 2.32
C ALA A 457 27.62 4.89 0.97
N LEU A 458 26.33 4.78 0.64
CA LEU A 458 25.86 4.23 -0.63
C LEU A 458 26.00 5.22 -1.80
N LEU A 459 25.92 6.52 -1.49
CA LEU A 459 25.99 7.62 -2.46
C LEU A 459 27.43 8.06 -2.77
N GLY A 460 28.38 7.70 -1.91
CA GLY A 460 29.82 7.96 -2.06
C GLY A 460 30.52 6.93 -2.94
N ASP A 461 31.42 6.15 -2.35
CA ASP A 461 32.20 5.13 -3.05
C ASP A 461 31.34 3.92 -3.44
N LEU A 462 31.90 3.04 -4.29
CA LEU A 462 31.24 1.79 -4.63
C LEU A 462 31.12 0.91 -3.37
N PRO A 463 29.92 0.43 -3.03
CA PRO A 463 29.74 -0.44 -1.87
C PRO A 463 30.43 -1.78 -2.09
N ASN A 464 30.97 -2.36 -1.01
CA ASN A 464 31.38 -3.75 -1.03
C ASN A 464 30.16 -4.69 -1.06
N THR A 465 30.38 -5.98 -1.31
CA THR A 465 29.32 -6.98 -1.45
C THR A 465 28.39 -7.05 -0.24
N VAL A 466 28.93 -6.90 0.99
CA VAL A 466 28.11 -6.96 2.21
C VAL A 466 27.13 -5.80 2.26
N ILE A 467 27.63 -4.57 2.10
CA ILE A 467 26.81 -3.35 2.12
C ILE A 467 25.78 -3.39 0.97
N PHE A 468 26.19 -3.85 -0.21
CA PHE A 468 25.28 -3.98 -1.34
C PHE A 468 24.14 -4.96 -1.05
N GLU A 469 24.44 -6.12 -0.45
CA GLU A 469 23.41 -7.09 -0.10
C GLU A 469 22.47 -6.59 1.00
N THR A 470 22.99 -6.00 2.07
CA THR A 470 22.17 -5.61 3.23
C THR A 470 21.40 -4.32 3.00
N ASP A 471 22.00 -3.34 2.32
CA ASP A 471 21.48 -1.97 2.31
C ASP A 471 20.88 -1.60 0.95
N VAL A 472 21.22 -2.33 -0.11
CA VAL A 472 20.60 -2.18 -1.45
C VAL A 472 19.63 -3.33 -1.71
N LEU A 473 20.11 -4.57 -1.86
CA LEU A 473 19.25 -5.69 -2.27
C LEU A 473 18.17 -6.03 -1.25
N ALA A 474 18.50 -6.05 0.05
CA ALA A 474 17.55 -6.34 1.12
C ALA A 474 16.71 -5.12 1.55
N SER A 475 16.90 -3.95 0.92
CA SER A 475 16.16 -2.75 1.30
C SER A 475 14.65 -2.92 1.08
N PRO A 476 13.82 -2.63 2.09
CA PRO A 476 12.38 -2.75 1.97
C PRO A 476 11.73 -1.55 1.26
N VAL A 477 12.46 -0.44 1.05
CA VAL A 477 11.87 0.82 0.56
C VAL A 477 12.39 1.19 -0.83
N TRP A 478 11.57 0.85 -1.82
CA TRP A 478 11.75 1.22 -3.22
C TRP A 478 10.55 2.04 -3.68
N ILE A 479 10.79 3.04 -4.51
CA ILE A 479 9.74 3.84 -5.16
C ILE A 479 9.81 3.65 -6.68
N SER A 480 8.70 3.84 -7.37
CA SER A 480 8.69 3.74 -8.83
C SER A 480 9.28 4.99 -9.48
N ALA A 481 10.11 4.80 -10.49
CA ALA A 481 10.49 5.79 -11.49
C ALA A 481 10.13 5.25 -12.87
N TYR A 482 9.61 6.10 -13.75
CA TYR A 482 9.03 5.63 -15.02
C TYR A 482 9.78 6.20 -16.22
N SER A 483 10.04 5.37 -17.22
CA SER A 483 10.56 5.80 -18.52
C SER A 483 9.48 6.54 -19.33
N LEU A 484 9.93 7.28 -20.34
CA LEU A 484 9.11 7.78 -21.44
C LEU A 484 8.57 6.61 -22.28
N VAL A 485 7.56 6.84 -23.12
CA VAL A 485 6.94 5.81 -23.99
C VAL A 485 7.98 5.05 -24.81
N ASN A 486 9.03 5.75 -25.25
CA ASN A 486 10.11 5.16 -26.04
C ASN A 486 11.09 4.28 -25.23
N GLY A 487 10.91 4.15 -23.91
CA GLY A 487 11.75 3.38 -22.98
C GLY A 487 12.89 4.17 -22.34
N THR A 488 12.96 5.49 -22.54
CA THR A 488 14.03 6.34 -22.00
C THR A 488 13.67 6.86 -20.62
N LEU A 489 14.48 6.57 -19.61
CA LEU A 489 14.37 7.12 -18.27
C LEU A 489 15.11 8.47 -18.18
N PRO A 490 14.40 9.57 -17.83
CA PRO A 490 15.02 10.87 -17.59
C PRO A 490 15.76 10.87 -16.23
N LEU A 491 17.09 10.85 -16.26
CA LEU A 491 17.91 10.74 -15.04
C LEU A 491 18.00 12.06 -14.27
N ASP A 492 17.79 13.19 -14.95
CA ASP A 492 17.75 14.53 -14.38
C ASP A 492 16.53 14.73 -13.46
N GLU A 493 15.36 14.22 -13.86
CA GLU A 493 14.15 14.19 -13.01
C GLU A 493 14.44 13.44 -11.69
N ILE A 494 15.14 12.31 -11.78
CA ILE A 494 15.50 11.48 -10.63
C ILE A 494 16.54 12.17 -9.75
N ALA A 495 17.61 12.69 -10.34
CA ALA A 495 18.69 13.36 -9.62
C ALA A 495 18.20 14.60 -8.88
N ALA A 496 17.33 15.39 -9.53
CA ALA A 496 16.69 16.56 -8.91
C ALA A 496 15.82 16.16 -7.71
N THR A 497 15.00 15.12 -7.87
CA THR A 497 14.15 14.61 -6.79
C THR A 497 14.95 14.05 -5.62
N ARG A 498 16.12 13.45 -5.88
CA ARG A 498 17.01 12.91 -4.85
C ARG A 498 17.95 13.93 -4.23
N MET A 499 18.12 15.09 -4.87
CA MET A 499 19.18 16.03 -4.55
C MET A 499 20.57 15.35 -4.52
N SER A 500 20.76 14.33 -5.37
CA SER A 500 21.99 13.53 -5.46
C SER A 500 22.26 13.11 -6.90
N PRO A 501 23.51 13.21 -7.39
CA PRO A 501 23.88 12.71 -8.71
C PRO A 501 24.10 11.19 -8.74
N VAL A 502 24.18 10.54 -7.58
CA VAL A 502 24.32 9.08 -7.45
C VAL A 502 23.03 8.50 -6.91
N PHE A 503 22.55 7.41 -7.49
CA PHE A 503 21.37 6.68 -7.01
C PHE A 503 21.35 5.24 -7.54
N TYR A 504 20.47 4.41 -6.96
CA TYR A 504 20.29 3.03 -7.35
C TYR A 504 18.93 2.82 -8.00
N LEU A 505 18.95 2.09 -9.11
CA LEU A 505 17.77 1.66 -9.85
C LEU A 505 17.76 0.14 -9.92
N GLN A 506 16.59 -0.45 -10.06
CA GLN A 506 16.43 -1.88 -10.26
C GLN A 506 15.36 -2.11 -11.33
N ALA A 507 15.73 -2.90 -12.33
CA ALA A 507 14.81 -3.47 -13.31
C ALA A 507 14.48 -4.90 -12.90
N GLU A 508 13.25 -5.32 -13.16
CA GLU A 508 12.76 -6.65 -12.81
C GLU A 508 12.28 -7.37 -14.08
N ILE A 509 12.54 -8.67 -14.16
CA ILE A 509 12.14 -9.53 -15.27
C ILE A 509 11.52 -10.80 -14.71
N ASP A 510 10.34 -11.15 -15.20
CA ASP A 510 9.73 -12.44 -14.94
C ASP A 510 10.12 -13.41 -16.05
N VAL A 511 10.80 -14.50 -15.67
CA VAL A 511 11.32 -15.52 -16.59
C VAL A 511 10.47 -16.77 -16.44
N VAL A 512 9.72 -17.10 -17.49
CA VAL A 512 8.88 -18.30 -17.55
C VAL A 512 9.72 -19.52 -17.88
N GLN A 513 10.61 -19.37 -18.87
CA GLN A 513 11.55 -20.40 -19.28
C GLN A 513 12.95 -19.80 -19.29
N GLY A 514 13.85 -20.43 -18.54
CA GLY A 514 15.24 -20.00 -18.45
C GLY A 514 16.00 -20.15 -19.77
N GLY A 515 17.11 -19.43 -19.87
CA GLY A 515 18.01 -19.43 -21.01
C GLY A 515 18.64 -18.06 -21.28
N PRO A 516 19.47 -17.97 -22.34
CA PRO A 516 20.23 -16.76 -22.60
C PRO A 516 19.35 -15.58 -23.03
N ALA A 517 19.60 -14.42 -22.44
CA ALA A 517 19.03 -13.12 -22.81
C ALA A 517 20.16 -12.09 -22.90
N GLN A 518 20.05 -11.13 -23.80
CA GLN A 518 21.06 -10.10 -24.00
C GLN A 518 20.59 -8.74 -23.49
N LEU A 519 21.48 -8.04 -22.78
CA LEU A 519 21.24 -6.70 -22.26
C LEU A 519 21.75 -5.67 -23.25
N GLN A 520 20.89 -4.72 -23.59
CA GLN A 520 21.25 -3.61 -24.45
C GLN A 520 20.95 -2.30 -23.74
N PHE A 521 22.01 -1.61 -23.34
CA PHE A 521 21.93 -0.23 -22.86
C PHE A 521 22.04 0.75 -24.04
N ASP A 522 21.49 1.95 -23.87
CA ASP A 522 21.79 3.09 -24.74
C ASP A 522 23.22 3.62 -24.51
N GLU A 523 23.65 3.70 -23.25
CA GLU A 523 24.96 4.19 -22.82
C GLU A 523 25.32 3.61 -21.45
N ILE A 524 26.51 3.00 -21.32
CA ILE A 524 26.96 2.35 -20.08
C ILE A 524 27.87 3.22 -19.21
N THR A 525 28.38 4.34 -19.72
CA THR A 525 29.26 5.22 -18.96
C THR A 525 28.60 5.64 -17.64
N GLY A 526 29.30 5.61 -16.50
CA GLY A 526 28.75 5.96 -15.20
C GLY A 526 27.71 4.97 -14.63
N LEU A 527 27.57 3.78 -15.23
CA LEU A 527 26.78 2.69 -14.67
C LEU A 527 27.67 1.65 -13.99
N THR A 528 27.20 1.13 -12.88
CA THR A 528 27.68 -0.11 -12.28
C THR A 528 26.48 -1.05 -12.20
N VAL A 529 26.59 -2.24 -12.77
CA VAL A 529 25.45 -3.13 -13.00
C VAL A 529 25.67 -4.47 -12.31
N TRP A 530 24.66 -4.92 -11.57
CA TRP A 530 24.62 -6.21 -10.91
C TRP A 530 23.45 -7.04 -11.40
N VAL A 531 23.67 -8.35 -11.50
CA VAL A 531 22.62 -9.35 -11.71
C VAL A 531 22.55 -10.19 -10.45
N GLY A 532 21.46 -10.04 -9.70
CA GLY A 532 21.42 -10.51 -8.31
C GLY A 532 22.56 -9.88 -7.50
N LYS A 533 23.55 -10.69 -7.11
CA LYS A 533 24.72 -10.28 -6.31
C LYS A 533 25.99 -10.08 -7.15
N GLU A 534 26.00 -10.54 -8.38
CA GLU A 534 27.20 -10.58 -9.22
C GLU A 534 27.35 -9.28 -9.98
N LEU A 535 28.54 -8.67 -9.88
CA LEU A 535 28.90 -7.46 -10.62
C LEU A 535 29.24 -7.82 -12.07
N LEU A 536 28.69 -7.09 -13.04
CA LEU A 536 29.02 -7.23 -14.46
C LEU A 536 30.17 -6.29 -14.85
N ASP A 537 31.28 -6.85 -15.31
CA ASP A 537 32.44 -6.07 -15.78
C ASP A 537 32.15 -5.31 -17.09
N ASN A 538 31.39 -5.93 -18.01
CA ASN A 538 30.96 -5.30 -19.26
C ASN A 538 29.46 -5.54 -19.50
N PRO A 539 28.59 -4.61 -19.07
CA PRO A 539 27.15 -4.81 -19.18
C PRO A 539 26.61 -4.61 -20.60
N GLN A 540 27.35 -3.95 -21.51
CA GLN A 540 26.86 -3.69 -22.86
C GLN A 540 26.87 -4.97 -23.71
N GLY A 541 25.71 -5.40 -24.19
CA GLY A 541 25.58 -6.59 -25.01
C GLY A 541 25.85 -7.89 -24.25
N ALA A 542 25.94 -7.84 -22.91
CA ALA A 542 26.18 -8.99 -22.06
C ALA A 542 25.06 -10.02 -22.25
N THR A 543 25.43 -11.29 -22.37
CA THR A 543 24.47 -12.40 -22.37
C THR A 543 24.35 -12.93 -20.95
N LEU A 544 23.16 -12.86 -20.38
CA LEU A 544 22.83 -13.47 -19.10
C LEU A 544 22.10 -14.78 -19.33
N ASP A 545 22.49 -15.81 -18.60
CA ASP A 545 21.70 -17.03 -18.53
C ASP A 545 20.61 -16.83 -17.47
N LEU A 546 19.39 -16.56 -17.92
CA LEU A 546 18.29 -16.27 -17.02
C LEU A 546 17.75 -17.56 -16.43
N GLU A 547 17.63 -17.62 -15.11
CA GLU A 547 16.91 -18.69 -14.44
C GLU A 547 15.41 -18.39 -14.38
N ALA A 548 14.59 -19.43 -14.36
CA ALA A 548 13.15 -19.30 -14.21
C ALA A 548 12.79 -18.62 -12.86
N GLY A 549 11.76 -17.79 -12.88
CA GLY A 549 11.35 -16.96 -11.74
C GLY A 549 11.66 -15.47 -11.97
N ARG A 550 11.47 -14.67 -10.91
CA ARG A 550 11.71 -13.23 -10.95
C ARG A 550 13.19 -12.95 -10.74
N GLN A 551 13.78 -12.25 -11.71
CA GLN A 551 15.18 -11.83 -11.70
C GLN A 551 15.26 -10.31 -11.60
N SER A 552 16.25 -9.80 -10.88
CA SER A 552 16.47 -8.36 -10.70
C SER A 552 17.85 -7.93 -11.20
N ILE A 553 17.89 -6.84 -11.95
CA ILE A 553 19.12 -6.19 -12.40
C ILE A 553 19.20 -4.85 -11.69
N THR A 554 20.20 -4.72 -10.83
CA THR A 554 20.42 -3.52 -10.02
C THR A 554 21.50 -2.67 -10.66
N LEU A 555 21.28 -1.36 -10.72
CA LEU A 555 22.19 -0.40 -11.31
C LEU A 555 22.50 0.67 -10.28
N ARG A 556 23.77 1.01 -10.13
CA ARG A 556 24.19 2.28 -9.54
C ARG A 556 24.48 3.23 -10.70
N VAL A 557 23.83 4.38 -10.67
CA VAL A 557 23.97 5.43 -11.68
C VAL A 557 24.73 6.59 -11.05
N ASP A 558 25.80 7.06 -11.70
CA ASP A 558 26.49 8.31 -11.38
C ASP A 558 26.36 9.28 -12.54
N THR A 559 25.44 10.24 -12.42
CA THR A 559 25.13 11.19 -13.51
C THR A 559 26.27 12.16 -13.81
N ARG A 560 27.24 12.34 -12.90
CA ARG A 560 28.42 13.20 -13.14
C ARG A 560 29.36 12.64 -14.19
N GLN A 561 29.33 11.31 -14.36
CA GLN A 561 30.18 10.61 -15.31
C GLN A 561 29.48 10.39 -16.65
N ARG A 562 28.18 10.66 -16.74
CA ARG A 562 27.37 10.38 -17.93
C ARG A 562 27.39 11.54 -18.92
N PRO A 563 27.55 11.27 -20.23
CA PRO A 563 27.46 12.30 -21.27
C PRO A 563 26.01 12.73 -21.55
N ALA A 564 25.04 11.84 -21.30
CA ALA A 564 23.61 12.09 -21.49
C ALA A 564 22.82 11.83 -20.20
N SER A 565 21.80 12.65 -19.94
CA SER A 565 20.86 12.49 -18.83
C SER A 565 19.75 11.47 -19.10
N SER A 566 20.00 10.50 -19.98
CA SER A 566 19.08 9.42 -20.33
C SER A 566 19.62 8.06 -19.91
N LEU A 567 18.73 7.13 -19.62
CA LEU A 567 19.04 5.71 -19.49
C LEU A 567 17.95 4.89 -20.18
N LYS A 568 18.35 3.92 -20.98
CA LYS A 568 17.42 2.95 -21.57
C LYS A 568 18.04 1.57 -21.53
N LEU A 569 17.25 0.60 -21.10
CA LEU A 569 17.62 -0.80 -21.05
C LEU A 569 16.59 -1.62 -21.82
N GLU A 570 17.08 -2.38 -22.78
CA GLU A 570 16.31 -3.34 -23.56
C GLU A 570 16.87 -4.74 -23.34
N PHE A 571 15.97 -5.71 -23.41
CA PHE A 571 16.28 -7.13 -23.40
C PHE A 571 15.94 -7.71 -24.76
N THR A 572 16.94 -8.36 -25.36
CA THR A 572 16.76 -9.09 -26.59
C THR A 572 16.98 -10.57 -26.35
N LYS A 573 16.32 -11.38 -27.17
CA LYS A 573 16.47 -12.82 -27.17
C LYS A 573 17.49 -13.19 -28.25
N PRO A 574 18.67 -13.76 -27.90
CA PRO A 574 19.62 -14.23 -28.88
C PRO A 574 19.03 -15.34 -29.77
N ASP A 575 19.53 -15.44 -31.00
CA ASP A 575 19.12 -16.48 -31.93
C ASP A 575 19.35 -17.88 -31.32
N GLY A 576 18.33 -18.74 -31.41
CA GLY A 576 18.37 -20.09 -30.84
C GLY A 576 18.16 -20.17 -29.32
N SER A 577 17.99 -19.05 -28.62
CA SER A 577 17.66 -19.06 -27.19
C SER A 577 16.29 -19.72 -26.94
N ALA A 578 16.17 -20.52 -25.89
CA ALA A 578 14.89 -21.03 -25.41
C ALA A 578 14.18 -20.05 -24.46
N ALA A 579 14.85 -18.96 -24.07
CA ALA A 579 14.37 -18.07 -23.02
C ALA A 579 12.99 -17.48 -23.35
N GLN A 580 12.12 -17.44 -22.35
CA GLN A 580 10.83 -16.74 -22.38
C GLN A 580 10.75 -15.87 -21.14
N PHE A 581 10.76 -14.55 -21.34
CA PHE A 581 10.78 -13.59 -20.26
C PHE A 581 9.99 -12.33 -20.62
N GLN A 582 9.56 -11.60 -19.60
CA GLN A 582 8.88 -10.32 -19.73
C GLN A 582 9.41 -9.34 -18.68
N VAL A 583 9.63 -8.09 -19.09
CA VAL A 583 9.96 -7.02 -18.15
C VAL A 583 8.76 -6.70 -17.26
N VAL A 584 9.01 -6.52 -15.97
CA VAL A 584 7.98 -6.23 -14.95
C VAL A 584 7.79 -4.73 -14.83
N ASP A 585 6.96 -4.20 -15.73
CA ASP A 585 6.69 -2.77 -15.80
C ASP A 585 5.48 -2.31 -14.95
N GLY A 586 4.64 -3.26 -14.52
CA GLY A 586 3.52 -2.99 -13.61
C GLY A 586 3.95 -2.90 -12.13
N PRO A 587 3.14 -2.23 -11.28
CA PRO A 587 3.35 -2.18 -9.84
C PRO A 587 3.36 -3.55 -9.17
#